data_AF-A0A8T5J2M8-F1
#
_entry.id   AF-A0A8T5J2M8-F1
#
_cell.length_a   1.000
_cell.length_b   1.000
_cell.length_c   1.000
_cell.angle_alpha   90.00
_cell.angle_beta   90.00
_cell.angle_gamma   90.00
#
_symmetry.space_group_name_H-M   'P 1'
#
loop_
_entity.id
_entity.type
_entity.pdbx_description
1 polymer ?
#
loop_
_entity_poly.entity_id
_entity_poly.type
_entity_poly.pdbx_seq_one_letter_code
_entity_poly.pdbx_strand_id
1 'polypeptide(L)'
;MKKEVKQNITFAIIILAAILLLAFADYIVLEKIYHPLSQQFNISWDVFSANPFGVILPMQWWHVAFFTIAFVMFALLGVAAKSWRLWLSGTIIFLTGWEDIFYYLIQLKWLPKELSWLDAAPMGLSRFITQSPHVTNVGVVISAIIGLAVSAMIILRYNPIKLFRKKK
;
A
#
# COMPACT_ATOMS: atom_id res chain seq x y z
N MET A 1 -23.67 2.64 -21.35
CA MET A 1 -23.41 2.26 -19.95
C MET A 1 -22.51 1.02 -19.79
N LYS A 2 -22.70 -0.07 -20.56
CA LYS A 2 -21.95 -1.34 -20.35
C LYS A 2 -20.41 -1.26 -20.51
N LYS A 3 -19.87 -0.44 -21.44
CA LYS A 3 -18.43 -0.38 -21.73
C LYS A 3 -17.60 0.28 -20.62
N GLU A 4 -18.09 1.38 -20.04
CA GLU A 4 -17.40 2.10 -18.97
C GLU A 4 -17.42 1.32 -17.66
N VAL A 5 -18.56 0.72 -17.30
CA VAL A 5 -18.66 -0.16 -16.13
C VAL A 5 -17.70 -1.35 -16.26
N LYS A 6 -17.65 -1.99 -17.44
CA LYS A 6 -16.70 -3.08 -17.71
C LYS A 6 -15.25 -2.61 -17.52
N GLN A 7 -14.89 -1.43 -18.04
CA GLN A 7 -13.54 -0.89 -17.89
C GLN A 7 -13.19 -0.60 -16.42
N ASN A 8 -14.11 -0.02 -15.65
CA ASN A 8 -13.89 0.29 -14.24
C ASN A 8 -13.69 -0.99 -13.40
N ILE A 9 -14.49 -2.03 -13.68
CA ILE A 9 -14.31 -3.35 -13.06
C ILE A 9 -12.95 -3.94 -13.44
N THR A 10 -12.57 -3.88 -14.72
CA THR A 10 -11.25 -4.35 -15.16
C THR A 10 -10.11 -3.61 -14.45
N PHE A 11 -10.21 -2.30 -14.26
CA PHE A 11 -9.21 -1.54 -13.50
C PHE A 11 -9.13 -1.98 -12.03
N ALA A 12 -10.27 -2.16 -11.37
CA ALA A 12 -10.30 -2.64 -9.99
C ALA A 12 -9.64 -4.02 -9.85
N ILE A 13 -9.93 -4.95 -10.78
CA ILE A 13 -9.33 -6.28 -10.80
C ILE A 13 -7.81 -6.20 -11.00
N ILE A 14 -7.34 -5.38 -11.95
CA ILE A 14 -5.90 -5.22 -12.21
C ILE A 14 -5.19 -4.65 -10.98
N ILE A 15 -5.76 -3.63 -10.34
CA ILE A 15 -5.19 -3.03 -9.13
C ILE A 15 -5.14 -4.08 -8.01
N LEU A 16 -6.23 -4.80 -7.77
CA LEU A 16 -6.28 -5.84 -6.75
C LEU A 16 -5.22 -6.93 -7.00
N ALA A 17 -5.10 -7.42 -8.22
CA ALA A 17 -4.10 -8.43 -8.57
C ALA A 17 -2.67 -7.91 -8.38
N ALA A 18 -2.40 -6.67 -8.78
CA ALA A 18 -1.08 -6.05 -8.62
C ALA A 18 -0.71 -5.84 -7.15
N ILE A 19 -1.65 -5.41 -6.32
CA ILE A 19 -1.44 -5.24 -4.88
C ILE A 19 -1.22 -6.60 -4.20
N LEU A 20 -2.01 -7.63 -4.55
CA LEU A 20 -1.79 -8.99 -4.03
C LEU A 20 -0.41 -9.54 -4.41
N LEU A 21 0.06 -9.24 -5.63
CA LEU A 21 1.39 -9.63 -6.07
C LEU A 21 2.48 -8.93 -5.23
N LEU A 22 2.33 -7.63 -4.96
CA LEU A 22 3.25 -6.89 -4.09
C LEU A 22 3.25 -7.47 -2.68
N ALA A 23 2.07 -7.72 -2.09
CA ALA A 23 1.93 -8.31 -0.77
C ALA A 23 2.57 -9.71 -0.67
N PHE A 24 2.45 -10.49 -1.73
CA PHE A 24 3.11 -11.79 -1.81
C PHE A 24 4.63 -11.65 -1.95
N ALA A 25 5.12 -10.68 -2.72
CA ALA A 25 6.55 -10.41 -2.82
C ALA A 25 7.13 -9.99 -1.46
N ASP A 26 6.43 -9.13 -0.73
CA ASP A 26 6.83 -8.71 0.62
C ASP A 26 6.78 -9.89 1.61
N TYR A 27 5.75 -10.75 1.53
CA TYR A 27 5.72 -12.01 2.27
C TYR A 27 6.95 -12.87 2.03
N ILE A 28 7.37 -13.05 0.76
CA ILE A 28 8.57 -13.84 0.46
C ILE A 28 9.81 -13.18 1.06
N VAL A 29 10.00 -11.88 0.88
CA VAL A 29 11.21 -11.21 1.35
C VAL A 29 11.26 -11.16 2.88
N LEU A 30 10.18 -10.73 3.55
CA LEU A 30 10.18 -10.59 5.00
C LEU A 30 10.21 -11.96 5.70
N GLU A 31 9.36 -12.91 5.29
CA GLU A 31 9.19 -14.18 6.02
C GLU A 31 10.16 -15.27 5.57
N LYS A 32 10.58 -15.29 4.30
CA LYS A 32 11.46 -16.36 3.78
C LYS A 32 12.92 -15.94 3.69
N ILE A 33 13.22 -14.64 3.72
CA ILE A 33 14.59 -14.15 3.65
C ILE A 33 14.96 -13.45 4.96
N TYR A 34 14.27 -12.37 5.34
CA TYR A 34 14.71 -11.54 6.47
C TYR A 34 14.50 -12.18 7.82
N HIS A 35 13.37 -12.83 8.08
CA HIS A 35 13.15 -13.55 9.34
C HIS A 35 14.21 -14.65 9.58
N PRO A 36 14.50 -15.55 8.61
CA PRO A 36 15.58 -16.52 8.76
C PRO A 36 16.96 -15.88 8.97
N LEU A 37 17.28 -14.79 8.26
CA LEU A 37 18.54 -14.07 8.46
C LEU A 37 18.61 -13.42 9.86
N SER A 38 17.49 -12.89 10.36
CA SER A 38 17.40 -12.32 11.72
C SER A 38 17.79 -13.36 12.78
N GLN A 39 17.27 -14.57 12.63
CA GLN A 39 17.55 -15.70 13.53
C GLN A 39 18.98 -16.17 13.39
N GLN A 40 19.47 -16.33 12.15
CA GLN A 40 20.83 -16.79 11.87
C GLN A 40 21.90 -15.86 12.46
N PHE A 41 21.69 -14.55 12.38
CA PHE A 41 22.64 -13.55 12.87
C PHE A 41 22.32 -13.04 14.30
N ASN A 42 21.28 -13.58 14.95
CA ASN A 42 20.82 -13.16 16.27
C ASN A 42 20.59 -11.64 16.39
N ILE A 43 20.00 -11.05 15.33
CA ILE A 43 19.65 -9.63 15.29
C ILE A 43 18.15 -9.52 15.55
N SER A 44 17.76 -8.64 16.48
CA SER A 44 16.35 -8.42 16.80
C SER A 44 15.57 -7.97 15.56
N TRP A 45 14.36 -8.51 15.38
CA TRP A 45 13.45 -8.11 14.30
C TRP A 45 13.15 -6.61 14.31
N ASP A 46 13.08 -6.00 15.50
CA ASP A 46 12.80 -4.57 15.64
C ASP A 46 13.93 -3.69 15.07
N VAL A 47 15.16 -4.22 15.03
CA VAL A 47 16.31 -3.53 14.41
C VAL A 47 16.20 -3.60 12.88
N PHE A 48 15.56 -4.64 12.33
CA PHE A 48 15.28 -4.76 10.90
C PHE A 48 14.13 -3.88 10.43
N SER A 49 13.19 -3.56 11.33
CA SER A 49 11.96 -2.83 10.99
C SER A 49 12.02 -1.34 11.32
N ALA A 50 12.74 -0.90 12.37
CA ALA A 50 12.56 0.45 12.93
C ALA A 50 13.67 1.48 12.64
N ASN A 51 14.76 1.15 11.93
CA ASN A 51 15.90 2.08 11.82
C ASN A 51 16.22 2.55 10.38
N PRO A 52 15.71 3.73 9.95
CA PRO A 52 16.08 4.34 8.67
C PRO A 52 17.52 4.91 8.63
N PHE A 53 18.28 4.84 9.72
CA PHE A 53 19.69 5.29 9.75
C PHE A 53 20.65 4.32 10.47
N GLY A 54 20.19 3.13 10.84
CA GLY A 54 20.98 2.16 11.61
C GLY A 54 21.54 1.06 10.73
N VAL A 55 22.88 0.95 10.75
CA VAL A 55 23.83 -0.15 10.48
C VAL A 55 23.51 -1.24 9.41
N ILE A 56 22.26 -1.58 9.09
CA ILE A 56 21.92 -2.62 8.12
C ILE A 56 21.36 -1.98 6.84
N LEU A 57 22.24 -1.33 6.09
CA LEU A 57 21.98 -0.77 4.74
C LEU A 57 21.12 -1.70 3.85
N PRO A 58 21.37 -3.02 3.78
CA PRO A 58 20.63 -3.93 2.89
C PRO A 58 19.10 -3.94 3.08
N MET A 59 18.60 -3.75 4.29
CA MET A 59 17.14 -3.79 4.54
C MET A 59 16.41 -2.53 4.10
N GLN A 60 17.05 -1.38 4.17
CA GLN A 60 16.50 -0.13 3.62
C GLN A 60 16.43 -0.19 2.10
N TRP A 61 17.40 -0.87 1.46
CA TRP A 61 17.37 -1.11 0.02
C TRP A 61 16.14 -1.89 -0.42
N TRP A 62 15.64 -2.84 0.38
CA TRP A 62 14.40 -3.53 0.04
C TRP A 62 13.22 -2.57 0.01
N HIS A 63 13.03 -1.74 1.03
CA HIS A 63 11.94 -0.77 1.03
C HIS A 63 12.06 0.18 -0.18
N VAL A 64 13.26 0.74 -0.43
CA VAL A 64 13.49 1.61 -1.60
C VAL A 64 13.18 0.87 -2.90
N ALA A 65 13.65 -0.36 -3.07
CA ALA A 65 13.40 -1.18 -4.24
C ALA A 65 11.91 -1.52 -4.38
N PHE A 66 11.24 -1.87 -3.29
CA PHE A 66 9.84 -2.27 -3.24
C PHE A 66 8.92 -1.11 -3.61
N PHE A 67 9.13 0.06 -3.03
CA PHE A 67 8.43 1.29 -3.44
C PHE A 67 8.67 1.58 -4.92
N THR A 68 9.93 1.51 -5.39
CA THR A 68 10.28 1.75 -6.80
C THR A 68 9.56 0.77 -7.73
N ILE A 69 9.57 -0.52 -7.41
CA ILE A 69 8.89 -1.57 -8.16
C ILE A 69 7.39 -1.30 -8.20
N ALA A 70 6.77 -0.96 -7.07
CA ALA A 70 5.34 -0.64 -7.02
C ALA A 70 4.98 0.55 -7.92
N PHE A 71 5.72 1.67 -7.83
CA PHE A 71 5.48 2.84 -8.67
C PHE A 71 5.67 2.55 -10.16
N VAL A 72 6.76 1.86 -10.52
CA VAL A 72 7.05 1.48 -11.91
C VAL A 72 5.98 0.52 -12.43
N MET A 73 5.58 -0.48 -11.65
CA MET A 73 4.54 -1.44 -12.03
C MET A 73 3.21 -0.73 -12.32
N PHE A 74 2.74 0.13 -11.43
CA PHE A 74 1.48 0.86 -11.68
C PHE A 74 1.59 1.85 -12.84
N ALA A 75 2.75 2.47 -13.06
CA ALA A 75 3.00 3.32 -14.21
C ALA A 75 2.91 2.50 -15.52
N LEU A 76 3.58 1.35 -15.59
CA LEU A 76 3.53 0.45 -16.75
C LEU A 76 2.12 -0.09 -17.01
N LEU A 77 1.38 -0.49 -15.97
CA LEU A 77 -0.01 -0.89 -16.08
C LEU A 77 -0.88 0.26 -16.64
N GLY A 78 -0.68 1.47 -16.14
CA GLY A 78 -1.35 2.67 -16.66
C GLY A 78 -1.03 2.95 -18.12
N VAL A 79 0.24 2.85 -18.53
CA VAL A 79 0.67 3.03 -19.93
C VAL A 79 0.04 1.94 -20.82
N ALA A 80 0.12 0.67 -20.42
CA ALA A 80 -0.47 -0.45 -21.15
C ALA A 80 -1.99 -0.30 -21.33
N ALA A 81 -2.68 0.15 -20.28
CA ALA A 81 -4.12 0.43 -20.32
C ALA A 81 -4.48 1.78 -20.95
N LYS A 82 -3.48 2.59 -21.36
CA LYS A 82 -3.64 3.98 -21.82
C LYS A 82 -4.50 4.81 -20.85
N SER A 83 -4.26 4.66 -19.55
CA SER A 83 -5.11 5.22 -18.50
C SER A 83 -4.28 5.66 -17.28
N TRP A 84 -4.10 6.97 -17.15
CA TRP A 84 -3.50 7.56 -15.95
C TRP A 84 -4.30 7.26 -14.68
N ARG A 85 -5.62 7.01 -14.79
CA ARG A 85 -6.48 6.65 -13.66
C ARG A 85 -6.08 5.32 -13.05
N LEU A 86 -5.72 4.34 -13.87
CA LEU A 86 -5.26 3.04 -13.38
C LEU A 86 -3.95 3.19 -12.60
N TRP A 87 -3.00 3.95 -13.17
CA TRP A 87 -1.73 4.24 -12.51
C TRP A 87 -1.93 4.96 -11.17
N LEU A 88 -2.67 6.07 -11.18
CA LEU A 88 -2.85 6.89 -9.97
C LEU A 88 -3.62 6.13 -8.89
N SER A 89 -4.72 5.46 -9.23
CA SER A 89 -5.50 4.67 -8.27
C SER A 89 -4.69 3.51 -7.70
N GLY A 90 -3.95 2.78 -8.53
CA GLY A 90 -3.10 1.70 -8.04
C GLY A 90 -2.03 2.20 -7.07
N THR A 91 -1.40 3.33 -7.40
CA THR A 91 -0.42 3.99 -6.55
C THR A 91 -1.04 4.42 -5.21
N ILE A 92 -2.22 5.04 -5.21
CA ILE A 92 -2.90 5.46 -3.97
C ILE A 92 -3.25 4.26 -3.10
N ILE A 93 -3.79 3.18 -3.68
CA ILE A 93 -4.10 1.95 -2.94
C ILE A 93 -2.84 1.39 -2.27
N PHE A 94 -1.72 1.35 -2.99
CA PHE A 94 -0.44 0.91 -2.45
C PHE A 94 0.05 1.79 -1.28
N LEU A 95 0.12 3.11 -1.48
CA LEU A 95 0.63 4.04 -0.47
C LEU A 95 -0.24 4.14 0.80
N THR A 96 -1.45 3.59 0.76
CA THR A 96 -2.41 3.62 1.88
C THR A 96 -2.50 2.31 2.65
N GLY A 97 -1.55 1.38 2.45
CA GLY A 97 -1.37 0.20 3.30
C GLY A 97 -2.23 -1.00 2.95
N TRP A 98 -2.84 -1.01 1.76
CA TRP A 98 -3.56 -2.21 1.31
C TRP A 98 -2.63 -3.40 1.12
N GLU A 99 -1.39 -3.14 0.70
CA GLU A 99 -0.37 -4.16 0.57
C GLU A 99 -0.05 -4.80 1.94
N ASP A 100 0.23 -4.01 2.98
CA ASP A 100 0.42 -4.51 4.35
C ASP A 100 -0.77 -5.32 4.88
N ILE A 101 -2.00 -4.85 4.63
CA ILE A 101 -3.22 -5.58 5.03
C ILE A 101 -3.23 -6.98 4.37
N PHE A 102 -2.91 -7.06 3.08
CA PHE A 102 -2.87 -8.34 2.39
C PHE A 102 -1.68 -9.19 2.80
N TYR A 103 -0.53 -8.60 3.10
CA TYR A 103 0.62 -9.30 3.65
C TYR A 103 0.23 -10.06 4.94
N TYR A 104 -0.42 -9.38 5.90
CA TYR A 104 -0.90 -10.04 7.12
C TYR A 104 -2.03 -11.04 6.86
N LEU A 105 -2.91 -10.77 5.89
CA LEU A 105 -3.96 -11.71 5.48
C LEU A 105 -3.38 -13.01 4.89
N ILE A 106 -2.33 -12.92 4.07
CA ILE A 106 -1.60 -14.08 3.50
C ILE A 106 -1.01 -14.92 4.63
N GLN A 107 -0.55 -14.29 5.71
CA GLN A 107 -0.06 -14.98 6.90
C GLN A 107 -1.16 -15.54 7.81
N LEU A 108 -2.44 -15.24 7.54
CA LEU A 108 -3.57 -15.52 8.42
C LEU A 108 -3.38 -14.90 9.82
N LYS A 109 -2.73 -13.73 9.88
CA LYS A 109 -2.48 -12.97 11.12
C LYS A 109 -3.25 -11.66 11.10
N TRP A 110 -3.50 -11.14 12.31
CA TRP A 110 -3.98 -9.77 12.47
C TRP A 110 -2.81 -8.78 12.36
N LEU A 111 -3.11 -7.57 11.88
CA LEU A 111 -2.19 -6.44 11.96
C LEU A 111 -1.76 -6.22 13.42
N PRO A 112 -0.44 -6.13 13.70
CA PRO A 112 0.08 -5.78 15.01
C PRO A 112 -0.50 -4.45 15.50
N LYS A 113 -0.59 -4.29 16.82
CA LYS A 113 -1.14 -3.05 17.40
C LYS A 113 -0.34 -1.82 16.97
N GLU A 114 0.97 -1.97 16.86
CA GLU A 114 1.92 -0.94 16.46
C GLU A 114 2.76 -1.45 15.29
N LEU A 115 2.95 -0.57 14.31
CA LEU A 115 3.71 -0.81 13.08
C LEU A 115 4.70 0.34 12.92
N SER A 116 5.66 0.45 13.84
CA SER A 116 6.64 1.55 13.88
C SER A 116 7.48 1.68 12.60
N TRP A 117 7.64 0.60 11.83
CA TRP A 117 8.32 0.63 10.53
C TRP A 117 7.56 1.43 9.46
N LEU A 118 6.26 1.64 9.64
CA LEU A 118 5.43 2.45 8.73
C LEU A 118 5.45 3.94 9.08
N ASP A 119 6.15 4.36 10.13
CA ASP A 119 6.21 5.75 10.57
C ASP A 119 6.77 6.70 9.52
N ALA A 120 7.68 6.21 8.68
CA ALA A 120 8.28 6.96 7.57
C ALA A 120 7.54 6.78 6.24
N ALA A 121 6.57 5.86 6.18
CA ALA A 121 5.74 5.65 5.00
C ALA A 121 4.63 6.72 4.92
N PRO A 122 3.93 6.88 3.78
CA PRO A 122 2.80 7.82 3.69
C PRO A 122 1.69 7.57 4.73
N MET A 123 1.54 6.32 5.18
CA MET A 123 0.65 5.95 6.29
C MET A 123 1.06 6.54 7.64
N GLY A 124 2.31 7.00 7.79
CA GLY A 124 2.80 7.75 8.95
C GLY A 124 1.91 8.94 9.30
N LEU A 125 1.23 9.53 8.31
CA LEU A 125 0.26 10.60 8.54
C LEU A 125 -0.93 10.19 9.42
N SER A 126 -1.26 8.90 9.47
CA SER A 126 -2.32 8.39 10.33
C SER A 126 -2.05 8.61 11.82
N ARG A 127 -0.78 8.77 12.23
CA ARG A 127 -0.38 9.09 13.61
C ARG A 127 -0.95 10.40 14.11
N PHE A 128 -1.11 11.38 13.22
CA PHE A 128 -1.74 12.66 13.56
C PHE A 128 -3.24 12.52 13.82
N ILE A 129 -3.89 11.57 13.15
CA ILE A 129 -5.32 11.28 13.32
C ILE A 129 -5.55 10.46 14.59
N THR A 130 -4.71 9.44 14.81
CA THR A 130 -4.84 8.53 15.97
C THR A 130 -4.19 9.05 17.24
N GLN A 131 -3.46 10.18 17.17
CA GLN A 131 -2.67 10.76 18.27
C GLN A 131 -1.70 9.75 18.91
N SER A 132 -1.11 8.89 18.08
CA SER A 132 -0.23 7.81 18.52
C SER A 132 1.24 8.11 18.20
N PRO A 133 2.20 7.71 19.06
CA PRO A 133 3.62 7.85 18.76
C PRO A 133 4.06 7.06 17.52
N HIS A 134 3.37 5.97 17.19
CA HIS A 134 3.66 5.11 16.03
C HIS A 134 2.40 4.83 15.21
N VAL A 135 2.56 4.44 13.94
CA VAL A 135 1.45 3.93 13.13
C VAL A 135 0.84 2.73 13.84
N THR A 136 -0.49 2.72 13.95
CA THR A 136 -1.24 1.62 14.56
C THR A 136 -2.05 0.87 13.52
N ASN A 137 -2.51 -0.34 13.84
CA ASN A 137 -3.44 -1.07 12.97
C ASN A 137 -4.69 -0.25 12.62
N VAL A 138 -5.23 0.51 13.58
CA VAL A 138 -6.35 1.44 13.34
C VAL A 138 -5.95 2.52 12.34
N GLY A 139 -4.76 3.09 12.48
CA GLY A 139 -4.22 4.09 11.54
C GLY A 139 -4.07 3.53 10.12
N VAL A 140 -3.61 2.29 9.97
CA VAL A 140 -3.52 1.58 8.68
C VAL A 140 -4.92 1.39 8.08
N VAL A 141 -5.89 0.88 8.85
CA VAL A 141 -7.26 0.66 8.36
C VAL A 141 -7.92 1.98 7.92
N ILE A 142 -7.76 3.06 8.70
CA ILE A 142 -8.27 4.39 8.32
C ILE A 142 -7.64 4.86 7.00
N SER A 143 -6.31 4.73 6.88
CA SER A 143 -5.58 5.12 5.67
C SER A 143 -6.07 4.32 4.46
N ALA A 144 -6.22 3.01 4.61
CA ALA A 144 -6.68 2.11 3.55
C ALA A 144 -8.11 2.44 3.09
N ILE A 145 -9.02 2.76 4.03
CA ILE A 145 -10.40 3.18 3.69
C ILE A 145 -10.38 4.50 2.90
N ILE A 146 -9.58 5.48 3.32
CA ILE A 146 -9.43 6.76 2.63
C ILE A 146 -8.87 6.53 1.22
N GLY A 147 -7.80 5.73 1.11
CA GLY A 147 -7.18 5.39 -0.17
C GLY A 147 -8.14 4.68 -1.13
N LEU A 148 -8.96 3.76 -0.61
CA LEU A 148 -9.99 3.08 -1.38
C LEU A 148 -11.06 4.07 -1.88
N ALA A 149 -11.54 4.97 -1.01
CA ALA A 149 -12.52 5.98 -1.39
C ALA A 149 -11.99 6.91 -2.48
N VAL A 150 -10.77 7.43 -2.32
CA VAL A 150 -10.12 8.31 -3.32
C VAL A 150 -9.92 7.57 -4.64
N SER A 151 -9.42 6.33 -4.58
CA SER A 151 -9.20 5.51 -5.78
C SER A 151 -10.50 5.18 -6.50
N ALA A 152 -11.56 4.84 -5.77
CA ALA A 152 -12.89 4.62 -6.33
C ALA A 152 -13.43 5.88 -7.02
N MET A 153 -13.26 7.06 -6.41
CA MET A 153 -13.66 8.32 -7.04
C MET A 153 -12.92 8.56 -8.37
N ILE A 154 -11.61 8.30 -8.43
CA ILE A 154 -10.80 8.45 -9.64
C ILE A 154 -11.24 7.48 -10.73
N ILE A 155 -11.43 6.20 -10.39
CA ILE A 155 -11.86 5.15 -11.34
C ILE A 155 -13.26 5.45 -11.89
N LEU A 156 -14.20 5.73 -10.99
CA LEU A 156 -15.61 5.99 -11.32
C LEU A 156 -15.84 7.36 -11.96
N ARG A 157 -14.78 8.19 -12.13
CA ARG A 157 -14.88 9.59 -12.57
C ARG A 157 -15.87 10.40 -11.73
N TYR A 158 -15.97 10.06 -10.46
CA TYR A 158 -16.85 10.76 -9.55
C TYR A 158 -16.33 12.18 -9.40
N ASN A 159 -17.07 13.14 -9.95
CA ASN A 159 -16.79 14.55 -9.77
C ASN A 159 -17.82 15.11 -8.76
N PRO A 160 -17.44 15.28 -7.48
CA PRO A 160 -18.38 15.79 -6.47
C PRO A 160 -18.93 17.16 -6.85
N ILE A 161 -18.19 17.98 -7.60
CA ILE A 161 -18.59 19.31 -8.05
C ILE A 161 -19.77 19.25 -9.04
N LYS A 162 -19.90 18.16 -9.82
CA LYS A 162 -21.03 17.99 -10.75
C LYS A 162 -22.36 17.72 -10.03
N LEU A 163 -22.35 17.18 -8.81
CA LEU A 163 -23.55 16.99 -8.00
C LEU A 163 -24.10 18.32 -7.47
N PHE A 164 -23.21 19.25 -7.10
CA PHE A 164 -23.62 20.58 -6.63
C PHE A 164 -24.06 21.52 -7.77
N ARG A 165 -23.63 21.28 -9.01
CA ARG A 165 -24.05 22.08 -10.18
C ARG A 165 -25.42 21.70 -10.76
N LYS A 166 -25.99 20.54 -10.44
CA LYS A 166 -27.29 20.10 -10.97
C LYS A 166 -28.52 20.65 -10.21
N LYS A 167 -28.33 21.52 -9.22
CA LYS A 167 -29.40 22.16 -8.42
C LYS A 167 -29.57 23.66 -8.70
N LYS A 168 -29.25 24.14 -9.91
CA LYS A 168 -29.63 25.48 -10.36
C LYS A 168 -30.40 25.39 -11.67
#